data_AF-A0A939H758-F1
#
_entry.id   AF-A0A939H758-F1
#
_cell.length_a   1.000
_cell.length_b   1.000
_cell.length_c   1.000
_cell.angle_alpha   90.00
_cell.angle_beta   90.00
_cell.angle_gamma   90.00
#
_symmetry.space_group_name_H-M   'P 1'
#
loop_
_entity.id
_entity.type
_entity.pdbx_description
1 polymer ?
#
loop_
_entity_poly.entity_id
_entity_poly.type
_entity_poly.pdbx_seq_one_letter_code
_entity_poly.pdbx_strand_id
1 'polypeptide(L)'
;MEPKFESYTYKELLDVHKHIDRDAYPDRFQKISELLEAKKVGTPSSLNSESDNELAEDQDDGIYSKPPIRNIDQDGNYIPNDIPIIERILNLIIAMSLLTYGLYGLYKGEIYIPGKRGNGIHLYGEAVWIMFVGLICGAIVFISVVIDHYDKRDNEHKYYKFGRLVKYIGIGCLCLAIIWELVRR
;
A
#
# COMPACT_ATOMS: atom_id res chain seq x y z
N MET A 1 -25.11 6.56 -40.51
CA MET A 1 -25.71 5.29 -40.04
C MET A 1 -25.68 5.33 -38.53
N GLU A 2 -26.82 5.17 -37.86
CA GLU A 2 -26.84 5.09 -36.40
C GLU A 2 -26.36 3.70 -35.94
N PRO A 3 -25.42 3.63 -34.98
CA PRO A 3 -24.99 2.36 -34.42
C PRO A 3 -26.13 1.67 -33.68
N LYS A 4 -26.25 0.35 -33.85
CA LYS A 4 -27.29 -0.47 -33.23
C LYS A 4 -26.87 -0.86 -31.80
N PHE A 5 -27.09 0.02 -30.84
CA PHE A 5 -26.71 -0.20 -29.43
C PHE A 5 -27.37 -1.42 -28.77
N GLU A 6 -28.46 -1.95 -29.33
CA GLU A 6 -29.16 -3.14 -28.83
C GLU A 6 -28.30 -4.41 -28.89
N SER A 7 -27.35 -4.48 -29.85
CA SER A 7 -26.44 -5.61 -29.99
C SER A 7 -25.17 -5.49 -29.13
N TYR A 8 -24.99 -4.38 -28.41
CA TYR A 8 -23.78 -4.12 -27.64
C TYR A 8 -23.81 -4.91 -26.32
N THR A 9 -22.64 -5.38 -25.91
CA THR A 9 -22.42 -5.98 -24.59
C THR A 9 -22.49 -4.92 -23.50
N TYR A 10 -22.67 -5.33 -22.24
CA TYR A 10 -22.74 -4.38 -21.12
C TYR A 10 -21.48 -3.51 -21.01
N LYS A 11 -20.29 -4.10 -21.20
CA LYS A 11 -19.00 -3.39 -21.17
C LYS A 11 -18.87 -2.36 -22.30
N GLU A 12 -19.30 -2.72 -23.52
CA GLU A 12 -19.28 -1.79 -24.66
C GLU A 12 -20.27 -0.63 -24.47
N LEU A 13 -21.45 -0.88 -23.91
CA LEU A 13 -22.41 0.19 -23.58
C LEU A 13 -21.87 1.15 -22.53
N LEU A 14 -21.15 0.64 -21.53
CA LEU A 14 -20.55 1.42 -20.45
C LEU A 14 -19.40 2.31 -20.97
N ASP A 15 -18.58 1.77 -21.87
CA ASP A 15 -17.51 2.54 -22.52
C ASP A 15 -18.06 3.67 -23.40
N VAL A 16 -19.10 3.39 -24.18
CA VAL A 16 -19.78 4.42 -24.99
C VAL A 16 -20.45 5.46 -24.09
N HIS A 17 -21.11 5.05 -23.00
CA HIS A 17 -21.73 5.97 -22.04
C HIS A 17 -20.70 6.93 -21.39
N LYS A 18 -19.46 6.47 -21.18
CA LYS A 18 -18.39 7.28 -20.57
C LYS A 18 -17.81 8.33 -21.51
N HIS A 19 -17.77 8.04 -22.82
CA HIS A 19 -17.09 8.87 -23.80
C HIS A 19 -18.04 9.64 -24.75
N ILE A 20 -19.35 9.41 -24.66
CA ILE A 20 -20.33 10.13 -25.48
C ILE A 20 -20.51 11.57 -24.99
N ASP A 21 -20.45 12.51 -25.93
CA ASP A 21 -20.76 13.91 -25.68
C ASP A 21 -22.28 14.08 -25.47
N ARG A 22 -22.65 14.41 -24.24
CA ARG A 22 -24.04 14.47 -23.77
C ARG A 22 -24.78 15.69 -24.32
N ASP A 23 -24.05 16.77 -24.57
CA ASP A 23 -24.62 18.03 -25.03
C ASP A 23 -24.86 17.99 -26.54
N ALA A 24 -24.00 17.27 -27.27
CA ALA A 24 -24.16 17.07 -28.70
C ALA A 24 -25.21 16.01 -29.06
N TYR A 25 -25.44 15.00 -28.21
CA TYR A 25 -26.31 13.85 -28.53
C TYR A 25 -27.16 13.32 -27.35
N PRO A 26 -28.13 14.11 -26.86
CA PRO A 26 -28.91 13.79 -25.66
C PRO A 26 -29.76 12.52 -25.83
N ASP A 27 -30.40 12.32 -26.98
CA ASP A 27 -31.28 11.17 -27.22
C ASP A 27 -30.52 9.84 -27.22
N ARG A 28 -29.27 9.84 -27.69
CA ARG A 28 -28.40 8.64 -27.70
C ARG A 28 -27.94 8.29 -26.30
N PHE A 29 -27.59 9.30 -25.50
CA PHE A 29 -27.21 9.10 -24.11
C PHE A 29 -28.35 8.48 -23.30
N GLN A 30 -29.58 8.96 -23.50
CA GLN A 30 -30.76 8.41 -22.85
C GLN A 30 -30.98 6.94 -23.25
N LYS A 31 -30.93 6.60 -24.55
CA LYS A 31 -31.10 5.23 -25.03
C LYS A 31 -30.05 4.27 -24.47
N ILE A 32 -28.78 4.69 -24.34
CA ILE A 32 -27.71 3.87 -23.76
C ILE A 32 -27.95 3.66 -22.25
N SER A 33 -28.40 4.70 -21.54
CA SER A 33 -28.69 4.63 -20.10
C SER A 33 -29.83 3.64 -19.80
N GLU A 34 -30.89 3.67 -20.61
CA GLU A 34 -32.01 2.72 -20.50
C GLU A 34 -31.56 1.28 -20.78
N LEU A 35 -30.69 1.06 -21.78
CA LEU A 35 -30.12 -0.25 -22.09
C LEU A 35 -29.19 -0.79 -20.99
N LEU A 36 -28.42 0.10 -20.33
CA LEU A 36 -27.58 -0.26 -19.19
C LEU A 36 -28.41 -0.73 -18.00
N GLU A 37 -29.48 -0.02 -17.66
CA GLU A 37 -30.37 -0.41 -16.56
C GLU A 37 -31.16 -1.69 -16.90
N ALA A 38 -31.63 -1.85 -18.14
CA ALA A 38 -32.33 -3.06 -18.57
C ALA A 38 -31.44 -4.31 -18.50
N LYS A 39 -30.15 -4.22 -18.90
CA LYS A 39 -29.20 -5.35 -18.83
C LYS A 39 -28.70 -5.63 -17.42
N LYS A 40 -28.72 -4.63 -16.52
CA LYS A 40 -28.39 -4.77 -15.10
C LYS A 40 -29.45 -5.56 -14.32
N VAL A 41 -30.73 -5.39 -14.65
CA VAL A 41 -31.85 -6.07 -13.98
C VAL A 41 -32.12 -7.49 -14.53
N GLY A 42 -31.73 -7.77 -15.78
CA GLY A 42 -31.99 -9.04 -16.46
C GLY A 42 -30.99 -10.19 -16.22
N THR A 43 -30.01 -10.06 -15.33
CA THR A 43 -29.00 -11.11 -15.08
C THR A 43 -29.36 -11.91 -13.82
N PRO A 44 -29.91 -13.14 -13.92
CA PRO A 44 -30.07 -14.00 -12.76
C PRO A 44 -28.71 -14.45 -12.24
N SER A 45 -28.59 -14.39 -10.92
CA SER A 45 -27.50 -14.86 -10.09
C SER A 45 -27.02 -16.27 -10.48
N SER A 46 -25.89 -16.36 -11.19
CA SER A 46 -24.98 -17.52 -11.15
C SER A 46 -23.66 -17.21 -11.87
N LEU A 47 -22.55 -17.29 -11.12
CA LEU A 47 -21.16 -17.42 -11.57
C LEU A 47 -20.56 -16.23 -12.35
N ASN A 48 -19.95 -15.29 -11.62
CA ASN A 48 -18.48 -15.21 -11.52
C ASN A 48 -18.10 -14.14 -10.50
N SER A 49 -17.45 -14.60 -9.43
CA SER A 49 -16.47 -13.81 -8.69
C SER A 49 -15.44 -13.24 -9.67
N GLU A 50 -14.87 -12.09 -9.31
CA GLU A 50 -13.76 -11.41 -9.99
C GLU A 50 -14.22 -10.46 -11.12
N SER A 51 -14.25 -9.16 -10.78
CA SER A 51 -13.77 -8.04 -11.62
C SER A 51 -14.58 -6.74 -11.45
N ASP A 52 -15.25 -6.49 -10.33
CA ASP A 52 -15.93 -5.20 -10.11
C ASP A 52 -15.75 -4.69 -8.67
N ASN A 53 -14.49 -4.55 -8.23
CA ASN A 53 -14.14 -3.75 -7.06
C ASN A 53 -12.76 -3.10 -7.21
N GLU A 54 -12.43 -2.63 -8.42
CA GLU A 54 -11.30 -1.73 -8.63
C GLU A 54 -11.83 -0.30 -8.56
N LEU A 55 -11.62 0.31 -7.39
CA LEU A 55 -11.83 1.69 -6.94
C LEU A 55 -12.41 1.73 -5.51
N ALA A 56 -12.19 0.69 -4.70
CA ALA A 56 -12.14 0.89 -3.26
C ALA A 56 -10.88 1.71 -2.97
N GLU A 57 -11.04 2.87 -2.33
CA GLU A 57 -9.94 3.60 -1.71
C GLU A 57 -9.04 2.60 -0.98
N ASP A 58 -7.78 2.48 -1.41
CA ASP A 58 -6.78 1.65 -0.73
C ASP A 58 -6.68 2.16 0.72
N GLN A 59 -7.30 1.43 1.64
CA GLN A 59 -6.97 1.56 3.05
C GLN A 59 -5.51 1.15 3.15
N ASP A 60 -4.63 2.13 3.33
CA ASP A 60 -3.22 1.90 3.67
C ASP A 60 -3.15 1.18 5.01
N ASP A 61 -3.21 -0.15 4.96
CA ASP A 61 -3.09 -1.02 6.13
C ASP A 61 -1.66 -1.04 6.69
N GLY A 62 -0.73 -0.33 6.06
CA GLY A 62 0.67 -0.25 6.43
C GLY A 62 1.51 -1.43 5.92
N ILE A 63 2.81 -1.19 5.88
CA ILE A 63 3.81 -2.10 5.31
C ILE A 63 3.80 -3.46 6.02
N TYR A 64 3.70 -4.54 5.23
CA TYR A 64 3.65 -5.93 5.68
C TYR A 64 2.52 -6.25 6.68
N SER A 65 1.36 -5.60 6.52
CA SER A 65 0.16 -5.92 7.31
C SER A 65 -0.61 -7.10 6.71
N LYS A 66 -0.86 -7.07 5.40
CA LYS A 66 -1.50 -8.17 4.66
C LYS A 66 -0.48 -8.98 3.86
N PRO A 67 -0.64 -10.31 3.76
CA PRO A 67 0.23 -11.13 2.91
C PRO A 67 0.05 -10.72 1.42
N PRO A 68 1.12 -10.78 0.60
CA PRO A 68 1.03 -10.46 -0.81
C PRO A 68 0.19 -11.52 -1.55
N ILE A 69 -0.60 -11.07 -2.51
CA ILE A 69 -1.37 -11.95 -3.40
C ILE A 69 -0.49 -12.27 -4.59
N ARG A 70 -0.34 -13.57 -4.88
CA ARG A 70 0.45 -14.03 -6.03
C ARG A 70 -0.30 -13.68 -7.32
N ASN A 71 0.29 -12.81 -8.13
CA ASN A 71 -0.28 -12.40 -9.41
C ASN A 71 0.18 -13.33 -10.53
N ILE A 72 -0.76 -13.74 -11.39
CA ILE A 72 -0.54 -14.68 -12.48
C ILE A 72 -1.23 -14.14 -13.74
N ASP A 73 -0.59 -14.25 -14.91
CA ASP A 73 -1.19 -13.89 -16.20
C ASP A 73 -2.19 -14.96 -16.70
N GLN A 74 -2.82 -14.71 -17.85
CA GLN A 74 -3.77 -15.66 -18.48
C GLN A 74 -3.11 -16.99 -18.89
N ASP A 75 -1.79 -17.00 -19.03
CA ASP A 75 -0.99 -18.16 -19.45
C ASP A 75 -0.42 -18.93 -18.25
N GLY A 76 -0.69 -18.49 -17.01
CA GLY A 76 -0.19 -19.13 -15.79
C GLY A 76 1.20 -18.68 -15.33
N ASN A 77 1.81 -17.67 -15.97
CA ASN A 77 3.10 -17.13 -15.58
C ASN A 77 2.97 -16.11 -14.46
N TYR A 78 3.96 -16.12 -13.57
CA TYR A 78 4.04 -15.18 -12.46
C TYR A 78 4.32 -13.76 -12.95
N ILE A 79 3.57 -12.79 -12.41
CA ILE A 79 3.76 -11.36 -12.65
C ILE A 79 4.45 -10.75 -11.42
N PRO A 80 5.67 -10.21 -11.56
CA PRO A 80 6.36 -9.53 -10.46
C PRO A 80 5.62 -8.31 -9.94
N ASN A 81 5.75 -8.04 -8.64
CA ASN A 81 5.24 -6.83 -8.01
C ASN A 81 5.83 -5.55 -8.64
N ASP A 82 4.94 -4.61 -9.00
CA ASP A 82 5.32 -3.30 -9.52
C ASP A 82 4.97 -2.22 -8.49
N ILE A 83 6.00 -1.63 -7.89
CA ILE A 83 5.87 -0.57 -6.89
C ILE A 83 6.21 0.75 -7.59
N PRO A 84 5.34 1.76 -7.53
CA PRO A 84 5.56 3.02 -8.22
C PRO A 84 6.84 3.70 -7.72
N ILE A 85 7.48 4.44 -8.63
CA ILE A 85 8.77 5.11 -8.37
C ILE A 85 8.70 6.04 -7.16
N ILE A 86 7.56 6.75 -7.00
CA ILE A 86 7.37 7.69 -5.90
C ILE A 86 7.42 6.97 -4.56
N GLU A 87 6.71 5.85 -4.40
CA GLU A 87 6.75 5.05 -3.16
C GLU A 87 8.15 4.53 -2.85
N ARG A 88 8.87 4.07 -3.88
CA ARG A 88 10.24 3.61 -3.72
C ARG A 88 11.17 4.72 -3.23
N ILE A 89 11.06 5.92 -3.81
CA ILE A 89 11.84 7.08 -3.37
C ILE A 89 11.46 7.47 -1.94
N LEU A 90 10.17 7.51 -1.61
CA LEU A 90 9.70 7.82 -0.26
C LEU A 90 10.23 6.81 0.77
N ASN A 91 10.18 5.51 0.47
CA ASN A 91 10.72 4.46 1.34
C ASN A 91 12.23 4.64 1.56
N LEU A 92 13.00 4.97 0.52
CA LEU A 92 14.43 5.26 0.65
C LEU A 92 14.70 6.53 1.49
N ILE A 93 13.93 7.59 1.27
CA ILE A 93 14.04 8.83 2.07
C ILE A 93 13.75 8.54 3.53
N ILE A 94 12.66 7.83 3.84
CA ILE A 94 12.28 7.48 5.22
C ILE A 94 13.37 6.62 5.87
N ALA A 95 13.87 5.60 5.16
CA ALA A 95 14.97 4.76 5.66
C ALA A 95 16.22 5.60 5.99
N MET A 96 16.60 6.52 5.09
CA MET A 96 17.75 7.40 5.29
C MET A 96 17.52 8.37 6.46
N SER A 97 16.31 8.92 6.60
CA SER A 97 15.93 9.78 7.72
C SER A 97 16.00 9.04 9.06
N LEU A 98 15.54 7.78 9.13
CA LEU A 98 15.62 6.98 10.35
C LEU A 98 17.08 6.73 10.76
N LEU A 99 17.94 6.36 9.80
CA LEU A 99 19.35 6.11 10.07
C LEU A 99 20.09 7.39 10.49
N THR A 100 19.89 8.48 9.77
CA THR A 100 20.53 9.78 10.09
C THR A 100 20.04 10.32 11.43
N TYR A 101 18.74 10.22 11.72
CA TYR A 101 18.18 10.62 13.00
C TYR A 101 18.74 9.80 14.16
N GLY A 102 18.80 8.48 13.99
CA GLY A 102 19.36 7.57 14.98
C GLY A 102 20.85 7.80 15.23
N LEU A 103 21.65 7.96 14.18
CA LEU A 103 23.08 8.28 14.28
C LEU A 103 23.32 9.63 14.95
N TYR A 104 22.53 10.64 14.58
CA TYR A 104 22.61 11.96 15.19
C TYR A 104 22.27 11.92 16.69
N GLY A 105 21.25 11.16 17.07
CA GLY A 105 20.90 10.96 18.47
C GLY A 105 21.97 10.21 19.26
N LEU A 106 22.61 9.21 18.63
CA LEU A 106 23.75 8.50 19.22
C LEU A 106 24.94 9.44 19.45
N TYR A 107 25.24 10.30 18.47
CA TYR A 107 26.29 11.32 18.58
C TYR A 107 26.02 12.34 19.69
N LYS A 108 24.77 12.78 19.84
CA LYS A 108 24.36 13.68 20.93
C LYS A 108 24.26 13.02 22.30
N GLY A 109 24.11 11.70 22.34
CA GLY A 109 23.82 10.95 23.56
C GLY A 109 22.35 11.05 24.01
N GLU A 110 21.46 11.56 23.15
CA GLU A 110 20.02 11.62 23.42
C GLU A 110 19.20 11.41 22.15
N ILE A 111 18.06 10.72 22.27
CA ILE A 111 17.07 10.62 21.20
C ILE A 111 15.74 11.16 21.71
N TYR A 112 15.20 12.17 21.02
CA TYR A 112 13.88 12.71 21.31
C TYR A 112 12.79 11.93 20.56
N ILE A 113 11.69 11.60 21.22
CA ILE A 113 10.49 11.04 20.61
C ILE A 113 9.36 12.05 20.78
N PRO A 114 8.86 12.67 19.70
CA PRO A 114 7.75 13.59 19.79
C PRO A 114 6.48 12.84 20.24
N GLY A 115 5.81 13.37 21.27
CA GLY A 115 4.51 12.88 21.72
C GLY A 115 3.36 13.61 21.03
N LYS A 116 2.22 12.93 20.81
CA LYS A 116 1.00 13.57 20.27
C LYS A 116 0.40 14.63 21.21
N ARG A 117 0.65 14.53 22.53
CA ARG A 117 0.17 15.46 23.56
C ARG A 117 1.29 15.72 24.58
N GLY A 118 1.64 16.99 24.79
CA GLY A 118 2.66 17.41 25.76
C GLY A 118 4.08 17.49 25.20
N ASN A 119 5.06 17.67 26.10
CA ASN A 119 6.48 17.57 25.77
C ASN A 119 6.80 16.08 25.57
N GLY A 120 7.41 15.73 24.44
CA GLY A 120 7.78 14.35 24.11
C GLY A 120 8.77 13.72 25.11
N ILE A 121 9.23 12.52 24.79
CA ILE A 121 10.14 11.75 25.67
C ILE A 121 11.56 11.91 25.15
N HIS A 122 12.50 12.28 26.02
CA HIS A 122 13.92 12.21 25.74
C HIS A 122 14.47 10.91 26.30
N LEU A 123 15.16 10.14 25.46
CA LEU A 123 15.85 8.91 25.84
C LEU A 123 17.34 9.21 26.07
N TYR A 124 17.90 8.64 27.14
CA TYR A 124 19.31 8.80 27.47
C TYR A 124 20.01 7.44 27.69
N GLY A 125 21.34 7.44 27.69
CA GLY A 125 22.14 6.27 28.08
C GLY A 125 21.84 5.02 27.27
N GLU A 126 21.48 3.91 27.94
CA GLU A 126 21.23 2.63 27.27
C GLU A 126 19.99 2.65 26.38
N ALA A 127 18.97 3.45 26.72
CA ALA A 127 17.74 3.55 25.92
C ALA A 127 18.01 4.10 24.51
N VAL A 128 19.03 4.96 24.35
CA VAL A 128 19.46 5.49 23.05
C VAL A 128 19.94 4.36 22.13
N TRP A 129 20.74 3.43 22.66
CA TRP A 129 21.24 2.29 21.89
C TRP A 129 20.11 1.34 21.48
N ILE A 130 19.20 1.04 22.42
CA ILE A 130 18.04 0.18 22.14
C ILE A 130 17.15 0.82 21.07
N MET A 131 16.89 2.14 21.17
CA MET A 131 16.12 2.87 20.19
C MET A 131 16.83 2.90 18.82
N PHE A 132 18.14 3.10 18.80
CA PHE A 132 18.92 3.11 17.56
C PHE A 132 18.80 1.79 16.80
N VAL A 133 18.85 0.64 17.50
CA VAL A 133 18.58 -0.67 16.91
C VAL A 133 17.16 -0.75 16.34
N GLY A 134 16.17 -0.19 17.05
CA GLY A 134 14.79 -0.07 16.56
C GLY A 134 14.68 0.74 15.27
N LEU A 135 15.38 1.88 15.17
CA LEU A 135 15.43 2.73 13.97
C LEU A 135 16.10 2.03 12.79
N ILE A 136 17.17 1.25 13.03
CA ILE A 136 17.80 0.40 12.01
C ILE A 136 16.80 -0.64 11.50
N CYS A 137 16.06 -1.31 12.39
CA CYS A 137 15.03 -2.26 11.99
C CYS A 137 13.95 -1.58 11.13
N GLY A 138 13.49 -0.39 11.53
CA GLY A 138 12.59 0.42 10.72
C GLY A 138 13.14 0.71 9.33
N ALA A 139 14.39 1.17 9.23
CA ALA A 139 15.04 1.43 7.94
C ALA A 139 15.13 0.17 7.06
N ILE A 140 15.45 -1.00 7.65
CA ILE A 140 15.48 -2.29 6.93
C ILE A 140 14.10 -2.65 6.37
N VAL A 141 13.01 -2.39 7.10
CA VAL A 141 11.63 -2.62 6.60
C VAL A 141 11.37 -1.82 5.34
N PHE A 142 11.69 -0.52 5.32
CA PHE A 142 11.50 0.33 4.16
C PHE A 142 12.41 -0.06 2.99
N ILE A 143 13.67 -0.40 3.26
CA ILE A 143 14.61 -0.90 2.24
C ILE A 143 14.12 -2.23 1.64
N SER A 144 13.58 -3.13 2.46
CA SER A 144 13.07 -4.43 2.03
C SER A 144 11.95 -4.31 0.99
N VAL A 145 11.08 -3.29 1.10
CA VAL A 145 10.03 -3.00 0.09
C VAL A 145 10.66 -2.65 -1.26
N VAL A 146 11.71 -1.84 -1.25
CA VAL A 146 12.42 -1.44 -2.47
C VAL A 146 13.13 -2.64 -3.09
N ILE A 147 13.77 -3.48 -2.27
CA ILE A 147 14.46 -4.69 -2.74
C ILE A 147 13.46 -5.68 -3.37
N ASP A 148 12.31 -5.90 -2.75
CA ASP A 148 11.24 -6.78 -3.26
C ASP A 148 10.82 -6.40 -4.68
N HIS A 149 10.66 -5.10 -4.96
CA HIS A 149 10.34 -4.63 -6.31
C HIS A 149 11.43 -4.95 -7.36
N TYR A 150 12.71 -4.88 -6.98
CA TYR A 150 13.79 -5.24 -7.90
C TYR A 150 13.94 -6.77 -8.06
N ASP A 151 13.36 -7.55 -7.16
CA ASP A 151 13.40 -9.01 -7.19
C ASP A 151 12.23 -9.57 -8.02
N LYS A 152 12.52 -9.93 -9.28
CA LYS A 152 11.50 -10.45 -10.21
C LYS A 152 11.10 -11.91 -9.99
N ARG A 153 11.58 -12.54 -8.91
CA ARG A 153 11.28 -13.95 -8.61
C ARG A 153 9.95 -14.07 -7.88
N ASP A 154 9.34 -15.25 -7.93
CA ASP A 154 8.14 -15.60 -7.16
C ASP A 154 8.53 -15.86 -5.68
N ASN A 155 8.93 -14.79 -4.98
CA ASN A 155 9.41 -14.86 -3.59
C ASN A 155 8.93 -13.71 -2.69
N GLU A 156 7.90 -12.96 -3.10
CA GLU A 156 7.28 -11.87 -2.32
C GLU A 156 6.92 -12.31 -0.88
N HIS A 157 6.45 -13.55 -0.74
CA HIS A 157 6.13 -14.14 0.57
C HIS A 157 7.34 -14.20 1.53
N LYS A 158 8.56 -14.32 1.00
CA LYS A 158 9.79 -14.31 1.82
C LYS A 158 10.06 -12.90 2.34
N TYR A 159 9.95 -11.88 1.49
CA TYR A 159 10.09 -10.48 1.88
C TYR A 159 9.00 -10.06 2.87
N TYR A 160 7.76 -10.50 2.66
CA TYR A 160 6.67 -10.29 3.62
C TYR A 160 7.00 -10.87 5.00
N LYS A 161 7.40 -12.15 5.08
CA LYS A 161 7.72 -12.79 6.37
C LYS A 161 8.92 -12.13 7.06
N PHE A 162 9.98 -11.85 6.29
CA PHE A 162 11.18 -11.20 6.80
C PHE A 162 10.88 -9.78 7.30
N GLY A 163 10.26 -8.95 6.45
CA GLY A 163 9.92 -7.58 6.77
C GLY A 163 8.94 -7.48 7.94
N ARG A 164 7.95 -8.38 8.03
CA ARG A 164 7.04 -8.45 9.18
C ARG A 164 7.77 -8.80 10.48
N LEU A 165 8.72 -9.74 10.44
CA LEU A 165 9.55 -10.08 11.61
C LEU A 165 10.38 -8.88 12.06
N VAL A 166 11.11 -8.25 11.14
CA VAL A 166 11.96 -7.08 11.43
C VAL A 166 11.12 -5.90 11.94
N LYS A 167 9.92 -5.69 11.38
CA LYS A 167 8.95 -4.70 11.87
C LYS A 167 8.63 -4.92 13.35
N TYR A 168 8.25 -6.15 13.73
CA TYR A 168 7.92 -6.44 15.13
C TYR A 168 9.12 -6.36 16.06
N ILE A 169 10.32 -6.74 15.61
CA ILE A 169 11.56 -6.53 16.38
C ILE A 169 11.78 -5.03 16.61
N GLY A 170 11.66 -4.21 15.56
CA GLY A 170 11.83 -2.76 15.66
C GLY A 170 10.82 -2.09 16.60
N ILE A 171 9.54 -2.46 16.50
CA ILE A 171 8.49 -2.00 17.43
C ILE A 171 8.80 -2.48 18.87
N GLY A 172 9.24 -3.72 19.04
CA GLY A 172 9.67 -4.26 20.33
C GLY A 172 10.80 -3.44 20.95
N CYS A 173 11.84 -3.11 20.17
CA CYS A 173 12.94 -2.23 20.59
C CYS A 173 12.44 -0.82 20.97
N LEU A 174 11.54 -0.24 20.18
CA LEU A 174 10.95 1.07 20.48
C LEU A 174 10.21 1.05 21.82
N CYS A 175 9.33 0.07 22.03
CA CYS A 175 8.60 -0.09 23.29
C CYS A 175 9.56 -0.33 24.46
N LEU A 176 10.56 -1.19 24.29
CA LEU A 176 11.54 -1.51 25.32
C LEU A 176 12.36 -0.29 25.72
N ALA A 177 12.83 0.52 24.75
CA ALA A 177 13.59 1.73 25.03
C ALA A 177 12.77 2.76 25.84
N ILE A 178 11.49 2.92 25.48
CA ILE A 178 10.58 3.82 26.21
C ILE A 178 10.34 3.29 27.63
N ILE A 179 10.04 2.00 27.78
CA ILE A 179 9.82 1.38 29.11
C ILE A 179 11.08 1.49 29.96
N TRP A 180 12.27 1.25 29.39
CA TRP A 180 13.55 1.38 30.08
C TRP A 180 13.74 2.79 30.66
N GLU A 181 13.52 3.82 29.82
CA GLU A 181 13.61 5.22 30.26
C GLU A 181 12.58 5.53 31.35
N LEU A 182 11.34 5.05 31.20
CA LEU A 182 10.28 5.28 32.19
C LEU A 182 10.54 4.61 33.54
N VAL A 183 11.17 3.44 33.57
CA VAL A 183 11.49 2.70 34.80
C VAL A 183 12.71 3.27 35.51
N ARG A 184 13.68 3.79 34.74
CA ARG A 184 14.91 4.38 35.28
C ARG A 184 14.69 5.75 35.92
N ARG A 185 13.65 6.48 35.48
CA ARG A 185 13.33 7.84 35.90
C ARG A 185 12.65 7.89 37.27
#